data_AF-A0A524FXF8-F1
#
_entry.id   AF-A0A524FXF8-F1
#
_cell.length_a   1.000
_cell.length_b   1.000
_cell.length_c   1.000
_cell.angle_alpha   90.00
_cell.angle_beta   90.00
_cell.angle_gamma   90.00
#
_symmetry.space_group_name_H-M   'P 1'
#
loop_
_entity.id
_entity.type
_entity.pdbx_description
1 polymer ?
#
loop_
_entity_poly.entity_id
_entity_poly.type
_entity_poly.pdbx_seq_one_letter_code
_entity_poly.pdbx_strand_id
1 'polypeptide(L)'
;MTPIDNNEATSGDSSDDAEKPFDVEKEIRRRKRSHRKTSSAKGYVSAISFIAWIAFTIIWLFFFAGDYGIFQNIAIVFIALLAIGALNVVLWIPSVEGRRPKASAVSGIAWIGFLIVWILVFAAGFGFYENIGIAIASLLLIGLVNMILWMPSSGDSGIARISSAAGIVWLIFIVLWLPFANNFATTIYYITFYQSVAIVLASLLLMLIAVVAPWRSKMQISIDGEVSVGMRPKATVGIFFLWLLTLVIWMWLLADDYTGYQNVAAVLISFAIFCAIIIGMWYSWTRTRETGPESWFSIGLAFAWVSILALWFWFFADNFDVYQNIAIFIVTLLGMAAIGGAAQWMKIRDFEAMDWTD
;
A
#
# COMPACT_ATOMS: atom_id res chain seq x y z
N MET A 1 -44.02 -27.22 -46.66
CA MET A 1 -43.92 -28.64 -47.02
C MET A 1 -43.42 -28.70 -48.45
N THR A 2 -42.14 -28.98 -48.61
CA THR A 2 -41.45 -29.13 -49.90
C THR A 2 -40.79 -30.50 -49.91
N PRO A 3 -40.74 -31.17 -51.08
CA PRO A 3 -40.49 -32.61 -51.16
C PRO A 3 -39.00 -32.92 -51.07
N ILE A 4 -38.73 -34.07 -50.46
CA ILE A 4 -37.41 -34.71 -50.42
C ILE A 4 -37.18 -35.33 -51.80
N ASP A 5 -36.20 -34.80 -52.53
CA ASP A 5 -35.69 -35.44 -53.74
C ASP A 5 -34.52 -36.37 -53.38
N ASN A 6 -34.65 -37.59 -53.87
CA ASN A 6 -33.67 -38.66 -53.79
C ASN A 6 -32.71 -38.61 -54.99
N ASN A 7 -31.59 -39.30 -54.85
CA ASN A 7 -30.55 -39.63 -55.85
C ASN A 7 -29.44 -38.59 -56.04
N GLU A 8 -28.22 -38.94 -55.65
CA GLU A 8 -27.36 -39.74 -56.54
C GLU A 8 -26.21 -40.36 -55.73
N ALA A 9 -26.21 -41.68 -55.66
CA ALA A 9 -25.12 -42.46 -55.11
C ALA A 9 -23.99 -42.50 -56.15
N THR A 10 -22.95 -41.70 -55.94
CA THR A 10 -21.68 -41.87 -56.66
C THR A 10 -20.88 -42.95 -55.94
N SER A 11 -20.96 -44.17 -56.45
CA SER A 11 -20.08 -45.27 -56.12
C SER A 11 -18.76 -45.13 -56.88
N GLY A 12 -17.65 -45.04 -56.14
CA GLY A 12 -16.31 -45.14 -56.71
C GLY A 12 -15.30 -44.21 -56.03
N ASP A 13 -14.72 -44.66 -54.93
CA ASP A 13 -13.31 -45.10 -54.89
C ASP A 13 -12.99 -45.49 -53.43
N SER A 14 -12.95 -46.80 -53.17
CA SER A 14 -12.59 -47.34 -51.86
C SER A 14 -11.07 -47.44 -51.78
N SER A 15 -10.42 -46.34 -51.40
CA SER A 15 -9.09 -46.42 -50.80
C SER A 15 -9.26 -46.63 -49.30
N ASP A 16 -8.86 -47.81 -48.83
CA ASP A 16 -8.70 -48.19 -47.42
C ASP A 16 -7.76 -47.24 -46.67
N ASP A 17 -8.24 -46.05 -46.31
CA ASP A 17 -7.64 -45.24 -45.26
C ASP A 17 -8.33 -45.61 -43.95
N ALA A 18 -7.91 -46.74 -43.39
CA ALA A 18 -8.21 -47.10 -42.02
C ALA A 18 -7.81 -45.94 -41.10
N GLU A 19 -8.79 -45.17 -40.63
CA GLU A 19 -8.62 -44.08 -39.67
C GLU A 19 -7.86 -44.63 -38.45
N LYS A 20 -6.56 -44.36 -38.42
CA LYS A 20 -5.72 -44.72 -37.29
C LYS A 20 -6.29 -44.03 -36.05
N PRO A 21 -6.55 -44.77 -34.95
CA PRO A 21 -7.09 -44.18 -33.74
C PRO A 21 -6.19 -43.02 -33.30
N PHE A 22 -6.79 -41.85 -33.09
CA PHE A 22 -6.10 -40.65 -32.66
C PHE A 22 -5.40 -40.95 -31.31
N ASP A 23 -4.09 -41.19 -31.37
CA ASP A 23 -3.27 -41.54 -30.21
C ASP A 23 -2.99 -40.27 -29.38
N VAL A 24 -3.96 -39.92 -28.54
CA VAL A 24 -3.95 -38.76 -27.64
C VAL A 24 -2.66 -38.71 -26.82
N GLU A 25 -2.13 -39.86 -26.40
CA GLU A 25 -0.92 -39.96 -25.58
C GLU A 25 0.34 -39.56 -26.37
N LYS A 26 0.41 -39.94 -27.65
CA LYS A 26 1.51 -39.54 -28.54
C LYS A 26 1.47 -38.03 -28.84
N GLU A 27 0.29 -37.45 -29.01
CA GLU A 27 0.11 -36.01 -29.22
C GLU A 27 0.44 -35.21 -27.94
N ILE A 28 0.04 -35.67 -26.75
CA ILE A 28 0.41 -35.08 -25.45
C ILE A 28 1.93 -35.14 -25.25
N ARG A 29 2.60 -36.26 -25.57
CA ARG A 29 4.06 -36.39 -25.47
C ARG A 29 4.80 -35.51 -26.48
N ARG A 30 4.27 -35.36 -27.70
CA ARG A 30 4.83 -34.48 -28.73
C ARG A 30 4.72 -33.00 -28.32
N ARG A 31 3.56 -32.58 -27.80
CA ARG A 31 3.35 -31.24 -27.22
C ARG A 31 4.25 -30.97 -26.01
N LYS A 32 4.41 -31.93 -25.09
CA LYS A 32 5.32 -31.80 -23.94
C LYS A 32 6.79 -31.64 -24.37
N ARG A 33 7.25 -32.37 -25.40
CA ARG A 33 8.64 -32.26 -25.91
C ARG A 33 8.92 -30.96 -26.66
N SER A 34 7.97 -30.45 -27.44
CA SER A 34 8.15 -29.16 -28.13
C SER A 34 8.16 -27.98 -27.15
N HIS A 35 7.31 -28.02 -26.11
CA HIS A 35 7.27 -26.98 -25.08
C HIS A 35 8.56 -26.87 -24.26
N ARG A 36 9.26 -28.00 -24.04
CA ARG A 36 10.47 -28.06 -23.21
C ARG A 36 11.72 -27.54 -23.93
N LYS A 37 11.79 -27.64 -25.26
CA LYS A 37 12.92 -27.10 -26.05
C LYS A 37 12.83 -25.58 -26.22
N THR A 38 11.64 -25.03 -26.39
CA THR A 38 11.45 -23.58 -26.55
C THR A 38 11.66 -22.80 -25.26
N SER A 39 11.37 -23.38 -24.08
CA SER A 39 11.59 -22.71 -22.80
C SER A 39 13.08 -22.55 -22.45
N SER A 40 13.93 -23.52 -22.79
CA SER A 40 15.37 -23.47 -22.51
C SER A 40 16.08 -22.40 -23.36
N ALA A 41 15.77 -22.30 -24.65
CA ALA A 41 16.35 -21.28 -25.53
C ALA A 41 15.99 -19.85 -25.09
N LYS A 42 14.74 -19.62 -24.69
CA LYS A 42 14.29 -18.31 -24.17
C LYS A 42 15.05 -17.90 -22.90
N GLY A 43 15.30 -18.86 -22.00
CA GLY A 43 16.08 -18.62 -20.79
C GLY A 43 17.52 -18.16 -21.07
N TYR A 44 18.20 -18.77 -22.04
CA TYR A 44 19.55 -18.35 -22.43
C TYR A 44 19.57 -16.94 -23.03
N VAL A 45 18.58 -16.59 -23.87
CA VAL A 45 18.51 -15.25 -24.47
C VAL A 45 18.27 -14.17 -23.41
N SER A 46 17.41 -14.42 -22.41
CA SER A 46 17.24 -13.48 -21.30
C SER A 46 18.51 -13.31 -20.47
N ALA A 47 19.23 -14.40 -20.19
CA ALA A 47 20.48 -14.34 -19.44
C ALA A 47 21.58 -13.57 -20.20
N ILE A 48 21.76 -13.87 -21.49
CA ILE A 48 22.75 -13.20 -22.34
C ILE A 48 22.43 -11.71 -22.49
N SER A 49 21.16 -11.36 -22.69
CA SER A 49 20.76 -9.96 -22.81
C SER A 49 20.98 -9.18 -21.52
N PHE A 50 20.74 -9.78 -20.35
CA PHE A 50 21.06 -9.17 -19.06
C PHE A 50 22.57 -8.98 -18.84
N ILE A 51 23.38 -9.99 -19.20
CA ILE A 51 24.85 -9.88 -19.15
C ILE A 51 25.34 -8.76 -20.08
N ALA A 52 24.79 -8.68 -21.30
CA ALA A 52 25.13 -7.62 -22.25
C ALA A 52 24.77 -6.22 -21.70
N TRP A 53 23.63 -6.08 -21.04
CA TRP A 53 23.24 -4.84 -20.37
C TRP A 53 24.23 -4.42 -19.27
N ILE A 54 24.63 -5.36 -18.42
CA ILE A 54 25.62 -5.10 -17.35
C ILE A 54 26.95 -4.69 -17.97
N ALA A 55 27.45 -5.43 -18.95
CA ALA A 55 28.71 -5.14 -19.63
C ALA A 55 28.68 -3.74 -20.26
N PHE A 56 27.59 -3.41 -20.96
CA PHE A 56 27.39 -2.06 -21.50
C PHE A 56 27.39 -0.99 -20.41
N THR A 57 26.67 -1.20 -19.31
CA THR A 57 26.58 -0.24 -18.21
C THR A 57 27.95 0.02 -17.58
N ILE A 58 28.74 -1.04 -17.36
CA ILE A 58 30.11 -0.92 -16.85
C ILE A 58 30.98 -0.11 -17.83
N ILE A 59 30.99 -0.46 -19.11
CA ILE A 59 31.77 0.25 -20.14
C ILE A 59 31.36 1.72 -20.21
N TRP A 60 30.05 2.01 -20.20
CA TRP A 60 29.52 3.37 -20.23
C TRP A 60 30.03 4.20 -19.04
N LEU A 61 29.87 3.66 -17.83
CA LEU A 61 30.26 4.34 -16.59
C LEU A 61 31.77 4.59 -16.49
N PHE A 62 32.60 3.69 -17.02
CA PHE A 62 34.06 3.83 -16.95
C PHE A 62 34.62 4.81 -18.00
N PHE A 63 34.12 4.78 -19.24
CA PHE A 63 34.77 5.48 -20.35
C PHE A 63 34.06 6.74 -20.80
N PHE A 64 32.74 6.81 -20.64
CA PHE A 64 31.93 7.87 -21.27
C PHE A 64 31.27 8.78 -20.24
N ALA A 65 31.00 8.30 -19.03
CA ALA A 65 30.20 9.03 -18.06
C ALA A 65 30.81 10.36 -17.57
N GLY A 66 32.13 10.55 -17.70
CA GLY A 66 32.83 11.75 -17.22
C GLY A 66 32.38 13.06 -17.88
N ASP A 67 31.94 12.99 -19.15
CA ASP A 67 31.51 14.18 -19.92
C ASP A 67 30.02 14.50 -19.75
N TYR A 68 29.29 13.68 -18.99
CA TYR A 68 27.84 13.79 -18.81
C TYR A 68 27.47 14.03 -17.35
N GLY A 69 26.39 14.79 -17.14
CA GLY A 69 25.81 14.96 -15.81
C GLY A 69 25.23 13.66 -15.25
N ILE A 70 25.04 13.59 -13.93
CA ILE A 70 24.48 12.39 -13.25
C ILE A 70 23.14 11.95 -13.87
N PHE A 71 22.26 12.91 -14.19
CA PHE A 71 20.96 12.62 -14.81
C PHE A 71 21.08 12.06 -16.22
N GLN A 72 21.98 12.61 -17.05
CA GLN A 72 22.23 12.11 -18.40
C GLN A 72 22.76 10.67 -18.37
N ASN A 73 23.70 10.39 -17.47
CA ASN A 73 24.22 9.04 -17.27
C ASN A 73 23.12 8.05 -16.85
N ILE A 74 22.26 8.43 -15.90
CA ILE A 74 21.13 7.61 -15.48
C ILE A 74 20.16 7.36 -16.66
N ALA A 75 19.85 8.39 -17.46
CA ALA A 75 18.98 8.23 -18.62
C ALA A 75 19.53 7.23 -19.65
N ILE A 76 20.84 7.23 -19.88
CA ILE A 76 21.49 6.32 -20.85
C ILE A 76 21.42 4.87 -20.37
N VAL A 77 21.60 4.62 -19.07
CA VAL A 77 21.39 3.31 -18.47
C VAL A 77 19.93 2.85 -18.65
N PHE A 78 18.95 3.76 -18.48
CA PHE A 78 17.54 3.47 -18.72
C PHE A 78 17.22 3.20 -20.20
N ILE A 79 17.82 3.94 -21.15
CA ILE A 79 17.66 3.68 -22.60
C ILE A 79 18.15 2.28 -22.95
N ALA A 80 19.32 1.88 -22.44
CA ALA A 80 19.84 0.53 -22.66
C ALA A 80 18.94 -0.54 -22.04
N LEU A 81 18.43 -0.29 -20.83
CA LEU A 81 17.47 -1.18 -20.17
C LEU A 81 16.16 -1.28 -20.97
N LEU A 82 15.66 -0.17 -21.53
CA LEU A 82 14.46 -0.14 -22.37
C LEU A 82 14.65 -0.97 -23.63
N ALA A 83 15.78 -0.82 -24.32
CA ALA A 83 16.06 -1.58 -25.54
C ALA A 83 16.06 -3.09 -25.28
N ILE A 84 16.71 -3.52 -24.19
CA ILE A 84 16.80 -4.93 -23.80
C ILE A 84 15.48 -5.46 -23.24
N GLY A 85 14.76 -4.64 -22.48
CA GLY A 85 13.43 -4.94 -21.97
C GLY A 85 12.42 -5.14 -23.12
N ALA A 86 12.39 -4.23 -24.09
CA ALA A 86 11.53 -4.33 -25.27
C ALA A 86 11.81 -5.60 -26.08
N LEU A 87 13.10 -5.93 -26.29
CA LEU A 87 13.50 -7.17 -26.98
C LEU A 87 13.03 -8.41 -26.23
N ASN A 88 13.19 -8.44 -24.89
CA ASN A 88 12.72 -9.55 -24.07
C ASN A 88 11.19 -9.68 -24.08
N VAL A 89 10.46 -8.55 -24.04
CA VAL A 89 8.99 -8.55 -24.11
C VAL A 89 8.47 -9.20 -25.40
N VAL A 90 9.08 -8.88 -26.55
CA VAL A 90 8.72 -9.46 -27.85
C VAL A 90 8.97 -10.97 -27.88
N LEU A 91 10.05 -11.44 -27.23
CA LEU A 91 10.40 -12.87 -27.19
C LEU A 91 9.56 -13.69 -26.21
N TRP A 92 9.20 -13.10 -25.08
CA TRP A 92 8.57 -13.82 -23.97
C TRP A 92 7.06 -13.88 -24.08
N ILE A 93 6.39 -12.82 -24.54
CA ILE A 93 4.93 -12.80 -24.61
C ILE A 93 4.46 -13.64 -25.81
N PRO A 94 3.87 -14.83 -25.59
CA PRO A 94 3.29 -15.62 -26.66
C PRO A 94 2.21 -14.82 -27.38
N SER A 95 2.17 -14.89 -28.71
CA SER A 95 1.12 -14.23 -29.49
C SER A 95 -0.30 -14.66 -29.06
N VAL A 96 -0.42 -15.88 -28.53
CA VAL A 96 -1.67 -16.52 -28.08
C VAL A 96 -2.14 -16.04 -26.69
N GLU A 97 -1.30 -15.34 -25.92
CA GLU A 97 -1.69 -14.86 -24.60
C GLU A 97 -2.69 -13.70 -24.69
N GLY A 98 -3.61 -13.65 -23.71
CA GLY A 98 -4.71 -12.68 -23.67
C GLY A 98 -4.25 -11.22 -23.68
N ARG A 99 -5.19 -10.29 -23.83
CA ARG A 99 -4.89 -8.85 -23.93
C ARG A 99 -4.21 -8.26 -22.68
N ARG A 100 -4.34 -8.90 -21.51
CA ARG A 100 -3.86 -8.38 -20.21
C ARG A 100 -2.33 -8.42 -20.02
N PRO A 101 -1.63 -9.55 -20.23
CA PRO A 101 -0.16 -9.57 -20.22
C PRO A 101 0.48 -8.58 -21.18
N LYS A 102 -0.06 -8.49 -22.41
CA LYS A 102 0.40 -7.53 -23.42
C LYS A 102 0.27 -6.10 -22.94
N ALA A 103 -0.89 -5.72 -22.38
CA ALA A 103 -1.09 -4.39 -21.82
C ALA A 103 -0.12 -4.07 -20.66
N SER A 104 0.15 -5.03 -19.79
CA SER A 104 1.09 -4.84 -18.67
C SER A 104 2.54 -4.66 -19.12
N ALA A 105 2.95 -5.35 -20.19
CA ALA A 105 4.29 -5.18 -20.73
C ALA A 105 4.44 -3.87 -21.49
N VAL A 106 3.42 -3.48 -22.27
CA VAL A 106 3.37 -2.18 -22.94
C VAL A 106 3.39 -1.04 -21.93
N SER A 107 2.67 -1.16 -20.81
CA SER A 107 2.69 -0.13 -19.75
C SER A 107 4.07 -0.02 -19.08
N GLY A 108 4.77 -1.14 -18.86
CA GLY A 108 6.15 -1.14 -18.38
C GLY A 108 7.13 -0.44 -19.34
N ILE A 109 7.04 -0.74 -20.65
CA ILE A 109 7.88 -0.08 -21.67
C ILE A 109 7.57 1.42 -21.74
N ALA A 110 6.27 1.78 -21.74
CA ALA A 110 5.83 3.17 -21.76
C ALA A 110 6.33 3.94 -20.53
N TRP A 111 6.35 3.31 -19.35
CA TRP A 111 6.88 3.90 -18.13
C TRP A 111 8.38 4.17 -18.19
N ILE A 112 9.18 3.21 -18.67
CA ILE A 112 10.63 3.43 -18.83
C ILE A 112 10.87 4.53 -19.87
N GLY A 113 10.09 4.55 -20.96
CA GLY A 113 10.13 5.61 -21.96
C GLY A 113 9.82 6.98 -21.35
N PHE A 114 8.78 7.07 -20.52
CA PHE A 114 8.46 8.26 -19.76
C PHE A 114 9.62 8.71 -18.86
N LEU A 115 10.26 7.80 -18.11
CA LEU A 115 11.40 8.14 -17.25
C LEU A 115 12.57 8.70 -18.05
N ILE A 116 12.87 8.13 -19.22
CA ILE A 116 13.94 8.62 -20.11
C ILE A 116 13.63 10.05 -20.54
N VAL A 117 12.41 10.31 -21.06
CA VAL A 117 12.01 11.66 -21.46
C VAL A 117 12.03 12.62 -20.29
N TRP A 118 11.52 12.20 -19.12
CA TRP A 118 11.51 13.00 -17.90
C TRP A 118 12.92 13.42 -17.49
N ILE A 119 13.84 12.46 -17.40
CA ILE A 119 15.21 12.72 -16.95
C ILE A 119 15.97 13.62 -17.91
N LEU A 120 15.79 13.44 -19.23
CA LEU A 120 16.50 14.23 -20.24
C LEU A 120 15.96 15.65 -20.39
N VAL A 121 14.65 15.84 -20.27
CA VAL A 121 13.99 17.11 -20.63
C VAL A 121 13.61 17.93 -19.40
N PHE A 122 13.14 17.29 -18.34
CA PHE A 122 12.48 17.98 -17.23
C PHE A 122 13.28 17.94 -15.93
N ALA A 123 14.01 16.86 -15.64
CA ALA A 123 14.59 16.64 -14.31
C ALA A 123 15.55 17.75 -13.83
N ALA A 124 16.22 18.45 -14.75
CA ALA A 124 17.11 19.56 -14.42
C ALA A 124 16.37 20.75 -13.76
N GLY A 125 15.06 20.89 -13.99
CA GLY A 125 14.23 21.94 -13.39
C GLY A 125 13.70 21.60 -12.00
N PHE A 126 13.94 20.38 -11.50
CA PHE A 126 13.41 19.90 -10.22
C PHE A 126 14.53 19.45 -9.29
N GLY A 127 14.29 19.56 -7.99
CA GLY A 127 15.16 19.04 -6.95
C GLY A 127 15.24 17.51 -6.97
N PHE A 128 16.23 16.97 -6.26
CA PHE A 128 16.45 15.53 -6.18
C PHE A 128 15.22 14.76 -5.64
N TYR A 129 14.63 15.24 -4.54
CA TYR A 129 13.45 14.61 -3.93
C TYR A 129 12.20 14.70 -4.80
N GLU A 130 12.02 15.80 -5.52
CA GLU A 130 10.90 15.99 -6.46
C GLU A 130 10.98 14.99 -7.62
N ASN A 131 12.19 14.84 -8.19
CA ASN A 131 12.44 13.85 -9.24
C ASN A 131 12.18 12.41 -8.76
N ILE A 132 12.58 12.06 -7.53
CA ILE A 132 12.24 10.76 -6.93
C ILE A 132 10.73 10.62 -6.77
N GLY A 133 10.06 11.65 -6.27
CA GLY A 133 8.60 11.68 -6.13
C GLY A 133 7.89 11.39 -7.45
N ILE A 134 8.28 12.08 -8.53
CA ILE A 134 7.71 11.87 -9.87
C ILE A 134 7.97 10.45 -10.40
N ALA A 135 9.18 9.91 -10.18
CA ALA A 135 9.51 8.55 -10.59
C ALA A 135 8.64 7.51 -9.85
N ILE A 136 8.47 7.64 -8.54
CA ILE A 136 7.63 6.74 -7.74
C ILE A 136 6.14 6.92 -8.08
N ALA A 137 5.67 8.16 -8.24
CA ALA A 137 4.29 8.46 -8.57
C ALA A 137 3.88 7.88 -9.94
N SER A 138 4.75 8.02 -10.94
CA SER A 138 4.52 7.42 -12.28
C SER A 138 4.53 5.89 -12.23
N LEU A 139 5.39 5.27 -11.39
CA LEU A 139 5.38 3.82 -11.19
C LEU A 139 4.06 3.35 -10.54
N LEU A 140 3.61 4.05 -9.49
CA LEU A 140 2.35 3.78 -8.83
C LEU A 140 1.15 3.96 -9.79
N LEU A 141 1.19 4.95 -10.68
CA LEU A 141 0.17 5.16 -11.71
C LEU A 141 0.09 3.97 -12.67
N ILE A 142 1.22 3.42 -13.08
CA ILE A 142 1.28 2.22 -13.93
C ILE A 142 0.78 1.00 -13.16
N GLY A 143 1.16 0.88 -11.89
CA GLY A 143 0.62 -0.12 -10.97
C GLY A 143 -0.90 -0.04 -10.84
N LEU A 144 -1.47 1.17 -10.75
CA LEU A 144 -2.91 1.42 -10.72
C LEU A 144 -3.59 0.95 -12.00
N VAL A 145 -3.08 1.36 -13.16
CA VAL A 145 -3.61 0.95 -14.47
C VAL A 145 -3.58 -0.56 -14.63
N ASN A 146 -2.46 -1.20 -14.28
CA ASN A 146 -2.34 -2.65 -14.33
C ASN A 146 -3.32 -3.33 -13.35
N MET A 147 -3.40 -2.88 -12.10
CA MET A 147 -4.34 -3.42 -11.12
C MET A 147 -5.80 -3.35 -11.63
N ILE A 148 -6.20 -2.20 -12.19
CA ILE A 148 -7.52 -1.98 -12.80
C ILE A 148 -7.78 -2.94 -13.97
N LEU A 149 -6.78 -3.22 -14.80
CA LEU A 149 -6.91 -4.15 -15.93
C LEU A 149 -7.01 -5.62 -15.51
N TRP A 150 -6.34 -5.98 -14.42
CA TRP A 150 -6.25 -7.37 -13.96
C TRP A 150 -7.36 -7.77 -13.00
N MET A 151 -7.88 -6.83 -12.20
CA MET A 151 -8.96 -7.11 -11.25
C MET A 151 -10.34 -7.15 -11.94
N PRO A 152 -11.14 -8.22 -11.71
CA PRO A 152 -12.51 -8.27 -12.20
C PRO A 152 -13.34 -7.11 -11.62
N SER A 153 -14.31 -6.63 -12.38
CA SER A 153 -15.16 -5.50 -11.99
C SER A 153 -16.42 -5.90 -11.20
N SER A 154 -16.74 -7.18 -11.15
CA SER A 154 -18.01 -7.69 -10.60
C SER A 154 -17.87 -8.31 -9.20
N GLY A 155 -18.92 -8.17 -8.39
CA GLY A 155 -19.01 -8.75 -7.05
C GLY A 155 -17.98 -8.18 -6.07
N ASP A 156 -17.54 -9.01 -5.13
CA ASP A 156 -16.62 -8.65 -4.04
C ASP A 156 -15.26 -8.14 -4.55
N SER A 157 -14.84 -8.66 -5.71
CA SER A 157 -13.62 -8.20 -6.38
C SER A 157 -13.69 -6.76 -6.87
N GLY A 158 -14.88 -6.27 -7.23
CA GLY A 158 -15.08 -4.87 -7.62
C GLY A 158 -14.93 -3.91 -6.44
N ILE A 159 -15.43 -4.29 -5.26
CA ILE A 159 -15.29 -3.52 -4.01
C ILE A 159 -13.81 -3.45 -3.60
N ALA A 160 -13.10 -4.59 -3.66
CA ALA A 160 -11.66 -4.64 -3.42
C ALA A 160 -10.88 -3.76 -4.42
N ARG A 161 -11.24 -3.80 -5.70
CA ARG A 161 -10.62 -2.97 -6.74
C ARG A 161 -10.77 -1.47 -6.48
N ILE A 162 -11.95 -0.99 -6.08
CA ILE A 162 -12.18 0.43 -5.74
C ILE A 162 -11.30 0.82 -4.54
N SER A 163 -11.25 -0.03 -3.52
CA SER A 163 -10.47 0.22 -2.31
C SER A 163 -8.97 0.27 -2.60
N SER A 164 -8.46 -0.71 -3.35
CA SER A 164 -7.06 -0.74 -3.80
C SER A 164 -6.73 0.46 -4.69
N ALA A 165 -7.64 0.86 -5.58
CA ALA A 165 -7.45 2.04 -6.42
C ALA A 165 -7.32 3.32 -5.57
N ALA A 166 -8.22 3.52 -4.61
CA ALA A 166 -8.20 4.67 -3.72
C ALA A 166 -6.90 4.74 -2.91
N GLY A 167 -6.43 3.61 -2.38
CA GLY A 167 -5.15 3.53 -1.67
C GLY A 167 -3.96 3.91 -2.57
N ILE A 168 -3.90 3.41 -3.80
CA ILE A 168 -2.82 3.75 -4.74
C ILE A 168 -2.88 5.23 -5.16
N VAL A 169 -4.08 5.76 -5.45
CA VAL A 169 -4.27 7.19 -5.80
C VAL A 169 -3.81 8.09 -4.66
N TRP A 170 -4.11 7.73 -3.42
CA TRP A 170 -3.62 8.46 -2.26
C TRP A 170 -2.10 8.37 -2.09
N LEU A 171 -1.50 7.21 -2.32
CA LEU A 171 -0.03 7.08 -2.31
C LEU A 171 0.62 7.95 -3.39
N ILE A 172 0.04 8.00 -4.60
CA ILE A 172 0.49 8.91 -5.67
C ILE A 172 0.42 10.36 -5.18
N PHE A 173 -0.70 10.75 -4.57
CA PHE A 173 -0.85 12.09 -4.00
C PHE A 173 0.23 12.39 -2.94
N ILE A 174 0.47 11.51 -1.97
CA ILE A 174 1.46 11.74 -0.90
C ILE A 174 2.89 11.85 -1.47
N VAL A 175 3.24 10.96 -2.39
CA VAL A 175 4.56 10.92 -3.03
C VAL A 175 4.82 12.18 -3.86
N LEU A 176 3.77 12.77 -4.45
CA LEU A 176 3.88 14.05 -5.15
C LEU A 176 3.78 15.25 -4.19
N TRP A 177 2.96 15.19 -3.15
CA TRP A 177 2.75 16.31 -2.26
C TRP A 177 3.99 16.59 -1.42
N LEU A 178 4.59 15.58 -0.77
CA LEU A 178 5.69 15.81 0.18
C LEU A 178 6.92 16.49 -0.42
N PRO A 179 7.44 16.09 -1.59
CA PRO A 179 8.61 16.76 -2.17
C PRO A 179 8.30 18.17 -2.69
N PHE A 180 7.06 18.41 -3.15
CA PHE A 180 6.65 19.67 -3.76
C PHE A 180 6.05 20.66 -2.77
N ALA A 181 5.63 20.22 -1.58
CA ALA A 181 4.94 21.05 -0.60
C ALA A 181 5.75 22.31 -0.25
N ASN A 182 7.07 22.20 -0.08
CA ASN A 182 7.92 23.34 0.26
C ASN A 182 7.98 24.38 -0.87
N ASN A 183 8.09 23.93 -2.12
CA ASN A 183 8.11 24.83 -3.28
C ASN A 183 6.73 25.42 -3.53
N PHE A 184 5.67 24.62 -3.42
CA PHE A 184 4.28 25.09 -3.54
C PHE A 184 3.96 26.18 -2.50
N ALA A 185 4.35 25.95 -1.25
CA ALA A 185 4.15 26.85 -0.12
C ALA A 185 4.86 28.21 -0.29
N THR A 186 5.97 28.25 -1.02
CA THR A 186 6.76 29.47 -1.20
C THR A 186 6.47 30.21 -2.50
N THR A 187 6.03 29.50 -3.55
CA THR A 187 5.91 30.07 -4.90
C THR A 187 4.47 30.34 -5.34
N ILE A 188 3.51 29.49 -4.95
CA ILE A 188 2.14 29.55 -5.47
C ILE A 188 1.18 30.11 -4.43
N TYR A 189 1.18 29.54 -3.23
CA TYR A 189 0.29 29.94 -2.15
C TYR A 189 1.01 29.73 -0.83
N TYR A 190 1.02 30.74 0.05
CA TYR A 190 1.64 30.60 1.36
C TYR A 190 0.86 29.60 2.20
N ILE A 191 1.45 28.42 2.41
CA ILE A 191 0.92 27.35 3.25
C ILE A 191 1.87 27.15 4.42
N THR A 192 1.35 27.21 5.65
CA THR A 192 2.16 26.94 6.85
C THR A 192 2.49 25.46 6.98
N PHE A 193 3.45 25.12 7.84
CA PHE A 193 3.77 23.72 8.12
C PHE A 193 2.54 22.93 8.60
N TYR A 194 1.73 23.52 9.49
CA TYR A 194 0.53 22.86 10.03
C TYR A 194 -0.56 22.70 8.98
N GLN A 195 -0.76 23.67 8.09
CA GLN A 195 -1.68 23.52 6.96
C GLN A 195 -1.21 22.42 6.00
N SER A 196 0.10 22.24 5.80
CA SER A 196 0.64 21.12 5.02
C SER A 196 0.34 19.77 5.69
N VAL A 197 0.47 19.69 7.01
CA VAL A 197 0.06 18.51 7.80
C VAL A 197 -1.45 18.27 7.68
N ALA A 198 -2.26 19.33 7.75
CA ALA A 198 -3.71 19.25 7.58
C ALA A 198 -4.11 18.69 6.20
N ILE A 199 -3.41 19.09 5.12
CA ILE A 199 -3.64 18.55 3.76
C ILE A 199 -3.33 17.06 3.71
N VAL A 200 -2.23 16.61 4.32
CA VAL A 200 -1.88 15.19 4.41
C VAL A 200 -2.96 14.43 5.19
N LEU A 201 -3.38 14.93 6.35
CA LEU A 201 -4.44 14.30 7.17
C LEU A 201 -5.79 14.28 6.45
N ALA A 202 -6.16 15.35 5.75
CA ALA A 202 -7.40 15.43 4.99
C ALA A 202 -7.39 14.43 3.83
N SER A 203 -6.26 14.30 3.12
CA SER A 203 -6.11 13.30 2.06
C SER A 203 -6.20 11.87 2.59
N LEU A 204 -5.62 11.60 3.77
CA LEU A 204 -5.71 10.32 4.47
C LEU A 204 -7.17 10.02 4.86
N LEU A 205 -7.87 11.00 5.41
CA LEU A 205 -9.29 10.87 5.73
C LEU A 205 -10.13 10.54 4.48
N LEU A 206 -9.93 11.26 3.37
CA LEU A 206 -10.61 11.00 2.10
C LEU A 206 -10.29 9.60 1.56
N MET A 207 -9.02 9.20 1.60
CA MET A 207 -8.60 7.85 1.21
C MET A 207 -9.29 6.79 2.05
N LEU A 208 -9.28 6.94 3.38
CA LEU A 208 -9.90 5.97 4.26
C LEU A 208 -11.42 5.90 4.02
N ILE A 209 -12.10 7.03 3.80
CA ILE A 209 -13.51 7.03 3.41
C ILE A 209 -13.70 6.25 2.11
N ALA A 210 -12.89 6.50 1.08
CA ALA A 210 -12.98 5.80 -0.20
C ALA A 210 -12.68 4.30 -0.09
N VAL A 211 -11.76 3.90 0.80
CA VAL A 211 -11.41 2.50 1.08
C VAL A 211 -12.48 1.81 1.91
N VAL A 212 -13.03 2.47 2.92
CA VAL A 212 -13.91 1.86 3.93
C VAL A 212 -15.38 1.90 3.53
N ALA A 213 -15.82 2.96 2.83
CA ALA A 213 -17.22 3.14 2.44
C ALA A 213 -17.79 1.96 1.64
N PRO A 214 -17.06 1.37 0.65
CA PRO A 214 -17.52 0.20 -0.08
C PRO A 214 -17.77 -1.04 0.80
N TRP A 215 -17.13 -1.14 1.97
CA TRP A 215 -17.25 -2.28 2.89
C TRP A 215 -18.25 -2.07 4.01
N ARG A 216 -18.91 -0.90 4.09
CA ARG A 216 -19.79 -0.53 5.21
C ARG A 216 -20.91 -1.54 5.47
N SER A 217 -21.44 -2.20 4.43
CA SER A 217 -22.47 -3.23 4.57
C SER A 217 -21.95 -4.54 5.17
N LYS A 218 -20.67 -4.86 4.96
CA LYS A 218 -20.02 -6.11 5.37
C LYS A 218 -19.33 -6.06 6.73
N MET A 219 -19.24 -4.88 7.36
CA MET A 219 -18.71 -4.73 8.73
C MET A 219 -19.72 -5.26 9.75
N GLN A 220 -19.89 -6.58 9.79
CA GLN A 220 -20.57 -7.30 10.82
C GLN A 220 -19.60 -8.37 11.33
N ILE A 221 -19.24 -8.26 12.60
CA ILE A 221 -18.42 -9.26 13.28
C ILE A 221 -19.40 -10.13 14.05
N SER A 222 -19.57 -11.37 13.60
CA SER A 222 -20.21 -12.43 14.38
C SER A 222 -19.10 -13.23 15.05
N ILE A 223 -19.10 -13.28 16.38
CA ILE A 223 -18.23 -14.18 17.13
C ILE A 223 -19.11 -15.31 17.65
N ASP A 224 -18.78 -16.54 17.27
CA ASP A 224 -19.39 -17.78 17.75
C ASP A 224 -20.92 -17.85 17.62
N GLY A 225 -21.49 -17.17 16.63
CA GLY A 225 -22.92 -17.26 16.29
C GLY A 225 -23.91 -16.63 17.29
N GLU A 226 -23.47 -16.26 18.49
CA GLU A 226 -24.41 -15.91 19.59
C GLU A 226 -24.49 -14.43 19.92
N VAL A 227 -23.45 -13.62 19.67
CA VAL A 227 -23.49 -12.17 20.00
C VAL A 227 -22.98 -11.33 18.84
N SER A 228 -23.92 -10.78 18.06
CA SER A 228 -23.61 -9.69 17.14
C SER A 228 -23.11 -8.49 17.94
N VAL A 229 -21.92 -7.99 17.59
CA VAL A 229 -21.33 -6.80 18.23
C VAL A 229 -22.13 -5.52 17.92
N GLY A 230 -23.20 -5.65 17.14
CA GLY A 230 -24.15 -4.60 16.81
C GLY A 230 -23.52 -3.52 15.94
N MET A 231 -23.90 -2.27 16.18
CA MET A 231 -23.40 -1.10 15.44
C MET A 231 -22.03 -0.60 15.93
N ARG A 232 -21.44 -1.22 16.96
CA ARG A 232 -20.20 -0.75 17.61
C ARG A 232 -18.99 -0.66 16.66
N PRO A 233 -18.73 -1.63 15.75
CA PRO A 233 -17.61 -1.50 14.81
C PRO A 233 -17.79 -0.30 13.87
N LYS A 234 -19.01 -0.10 13.36
CA LYS A 234 -19.34 1.03 12.48
C LYS A 234 -19.21 2.37 13.23
N ALA A 235 -19.67 2.42 14.47
CA ALA A 235 -19.52 3.59 15.33
C ALA A 235 -18.04 3.88 15.64
N THR A 236 -17.23 2.86 15.88
CA THR A 236 -15.77 3.00 16.10
C THR A 236 -15.08 3.65 14.90
N VAL A 237 -15.37 3.14 13.70
CA VAL A 237 -14.88 3.71 12.44
C VAL A 237 -15.36 5.16 12.25
N GLY A 238 -16.63 5.44 12.54
CA GLY A 238 -17.18 6.80 12.45
C GLY A 238 -16.54 7.78 13.42
N ILE A 239 -16.33 7.38 14.68
CA ILE A 239 -15.66 8.17 15.72
C ILE A 239 -14.19 8.41 15.33
N PHE A 240 -13.52 7.42 14.72
CA PHE A 240 -12.17 7.58 14.20
C PHE A 240 -12.09 8.61 13.07
N PHE A 241 -13.04 8.60 12.13
CA PHE A 241 -13.13 9.64 11.09
C PHE A 241 -13.42 11.02 11.66
N LEU A 242 -14.27 11.11 12.68
CA LEU A 242 -14.53 12.37 13.36
C LEU A 242 -13.28 12.90 14.07
N TRP A 243 -12.51 12.04 14.72
CA TRP A 243 -11.23 12.43 15.35
C TRP A 243 -10.22 12.93 14.31
N LEU A 244 -10.04 12.22 13.19
CA LEU A 244 -9.18 12.69 12.09
C LEU A 244 -9.66 14.04 11.54
N LEU A 245 -10.96 14.23 11.36
CA LEU A 245 -11.52 15.51 10.92
C LEU A 245 -11.22 16.63 11.91
N THR A 246 -11.35 16.38 13.21
CA THR A 246 -10.97 17.33 14.26
C THR A 246 -9.49 17.71 14.15
N LEU A 247 -8.59 16.75 13.90
CA LEU A 247 -7.17 17.05 13.69
C LEU A 247 -6.94 17.91 12.44
N VAL A 248 -7.64 17.63 11.34
CA VAL A 248 -7.57 18.46 10.12
C VAL A 248 -8.00 19.89 10.41
N ILE A 249 -9.13 20.08 11.10
CA ILE A 249 -9.65 21.40 11.47
C ILE A 249 -8.67 22.13 12.39
N TRP A 250 -8.13 21.45 13.40
CA TRP A 250 -7.15 22.02 14.33
C TRP A 250 -5.89 22.49 13.59
N MET A 251 -5.30 21.61 12.78
CA MET A 251 -4.06 21.88 12.04
C MET A 251 -4.24 22.99 10.98
N TRP A 252 -5.44 23.14 10.42
CA TRP A 252 -5.72 24.15 9.41
C TRP A 252 -6.04 25.54 9.99
N LEU A 253 -6.81 25.60 11.08
CA LEU A 253 -7.39 26.85 11.59
C LEU A 253 -6.71 27.40 12.85
N LEU A 254 -6.20 26.54 13.72
CA LEU A 254 -5.81 26.92 15.08
C LEU A 254 -4.32 26.73 15.35
N ALA A 255 -3.68 25.76 14.71
CA ALA A 255 -2.34 25.34 15.08
C ALA A 255 -1.26 26.43 14.95
N ASP A 256 -1.41 27.38 14.02
CA ASP A 256 -0.46 28.48 13.84
C ASP A 256 -0.43 29.46 15.05
N ASP A 257 -1.48 29.48 15.88
CA ASP A 257 -1.55 30.33 17.08
C ASP A 257 -0.87 29.70 18.31
N TYR A 258 -0.35 28.47 18.19
CA TYR A 258 0.22 27.68 19.29
C TYR A 258 1.65 27.23 18.98
N THR A 259 2.44 26.99 20.04
CA THR A 259 3.78 26.42 19.87
C THR A 259 3.73 24.98 19.36
N GLY A 260 4.84 24.48 18.81
CA GLY A 260 4.95 23.10 18.39
C GLY A 260 4.61 22.10 19.49
N TYR A 261 5.03 22.36 20.73
CA TYR A 261 4.74 21.51 21.88
C TYR A 261 3.26 21.57 22.29
N GLN A 262 2.65 22.76 22.29
CA GLN A 262 1.20 22.90 22.56
C GLN A 262 0.35 22.18 21.52
N ASN A 263 0.74 22.22 20.24
CA ASN A 263 0.09 21.45 19.18
C ASN A 263 0.21 19.93 19.41
N VAL A 264 1.38 19.43 19.84
CA VAL A 264 1.55 18.02 20.23
C VAL A 264 0.62 17.66 21.39
N ALA A 265 0.53 18.51 22.42
CA ALA A 265 -0.39 18.31 23.53
C ALA A 265 -1.86 18.25 23.08
N ALA A 266 -2.29 19.16 22.19
CA ALA A 266 -3.65 19.15 21.63
C ALA A 266 -3.97 17.84 20.90
N VAL A 267 -3.03 17.32 20.10
CA VAL A 267 -3.17 16.01 19.44
C VAL A 267 -3.31 14.89 20.47
N LEU A 268 -2.45 14.85 21.50
CA LEU A 268 -2.50 13.82 22.55
C LEU A 268 -3.82 13.84 23.33
N ILE A 269 -4.31 15.02 23.72
CA ILE A 269 -5.60 15.18 24.42
C ILE A 269 -6.74 14.70 23.53
N SER A 270 -6.77 15.12 22.25
CA SER A 270 -7.81 14.70 21.32
C SER A 270 -7.83 13.16 21.13
N PHE A 271 -6.65 12.53 21.10
CA PHE A 271 -6.51 11.08 21.01
C PHE A 271 -6.97 10.37 22.29
N ALA A 272 -6.66 10.92 23.47
CA ALA A 272 -7.18 10.41 24.73
C ALA A 272 -8.72 10.48 24.76
N ILE A 273 -9.32 11.61 24.38
CA ILE A 273 -10.78 11.77 24.30
C ILE A 273 -11.38 10.73 23.33
N PHE A 274 -10.78 10.58 22.14
CA PHE A 274 -11.17 9.55 21.18
C PHE A 274 -11.18 8.16 21.81
N CYS A 275 -10.08 7.74 22.43
CA CYS A 275 -9.98 6.44 23.08
C CYS A 275 -11.01 6.28 24.21
N ALA A 276 -11.32 7.35 24.97
CA ALA A 276 -12.24 7.28 26.11
C ALA A 276 -13.66 7.01 25.63
N ILE A 277 -14.05 7.63 24.51
CA ILE A 277 -15.33 7.38 23.85
C ILE A 277 -15.39 5.92 23.36
N ILE A 278 -14.33 5.43 22.71
CA ILE A 278 -14.26 4.03 22.26
C ILE A 278 -14.40 3.08 23.46
N ILE A 279 -13.63 3.28 24.52
CA ILE A 279 -13.71 2.47 25.74
C ILE A 279 -15.12 2.50 26.31
N GLY A 280 -15.74 3.66 26.49
CA GLY A 280 -17.11 3.76 27.02
C GLY A 280 -18.12 3.00 26.17
N MET A 281 -17.99 3.06 24.84
CA MET A 281 -18.85 2.34 23.91
C MET A 281 -18.67 0.81 23.98
N TRP A 282 -17.43 0.35 24.14
CA TRP A 282 -17.10 -1.08 24.22
C TRP A 282 -17.24 -1.67 25.62
N TYR A 283 -17.24 -0.84 26.66
CA TYR A 283 -17.24 -1.22 28.07
C TYR A 283 -18.34 -2.21 28.44
N SER A 284 -19.58 -1.94 28.01
CA SER A 284 -20.73 -2.81 28.27
C SER A 284 -20.55 -4.22 27.69
N TRP A 285 -19.99 -4.33 26.49
CA TRP A 285 -19.79 -5.60 25.80
C TRP A 285 -18.61 -6.38 26.37
N THR A 286 -17.51 -5.70 26.68
CA THR A 286 -16.33 -6.32 27.30
C THR A 286 -16.66 -6.87 28.69
N ARG A 287 -17.56 -6.25 29.46
CA ARG A 287 -17.96 -6.74 30.78
C ARG A 287 -18.77 -8.04 30.72
N THR A 288 -19.50 -8.28 29.64
CA THR A 288 -20.29 -9.51 29.48
C THR A 288 -19.46 -10.74 29.11
N ARG A 289 -18.18 -10.57 28.72
CA ARG A 289 -17.28 -11.70 28.52
C ARG A 289 -16.57 -12.03 29.83
N GLU A 290 -16.65 -13.29 30.23
CA GLU A 290 -15.95 -13.86 31.40
C GLU A 290 -14.41 -13.75 31.30
N THR A 291 -13.89 -13.36 30.13
CA THR A 291 -12.49 -12.99 29.93
C THR A 291 -12.17 -11.61 30.54
N GLY A 292 -12.28 -11.51 31.86
CA GLY A 292 -11.43 -10.74 32.76
C GLY A 292 -11.55 -9.20 32.80
N PRO A 293 -11.68 -8.59 34.01
CA PRO A 293 -11.45 -7.15 34.25
C PRO A 293 -9.97 -6.73 34.12
N GLU A 294 -9.09 -7.64 33.72
CA GLU A 294 -7.63 -7.53 33.80
C GLU A 294 -7.02 -6.56 32.77
N SER A 295 -7.76 -6.20 31.72
CA SER A 295 -7.33 -5.22 30.72
C SER A 295 -7.59 -3.77 31.12
N TRP A 296 -8.43 -3.51 32.13
CA TRP A 296 -8.84 -2.14 32.45
C TRP A 296 -7.76 -1.33 33.15
N PHE A 297 -6.95 -1.99 33.98
CA PHE A 297 -5.84 -1.32 34.65
C PHE A 297 -4.80 -0.82 33.64
N SER A 298 -4.39 -1.67 32.68
CA SER A 298 -3.41 -1.28 31.66
C SER A 298 -3.93 -0.19 30.73
N ILE A 299 -5.21 -0.23 30.38
CA ILE A 299 -5.88 0.83 29.64
C ILE A 299 -5.87 2.13 30.46
N GLY A 300 -6.32 2.11 31.71
CA GLY A 300 -6.34 3.29 32.59
C GLY A 300 -4.95 3.88 32.80
N LEU A 301 -3.94 3.02 32.93
CA LEU A 301 -2.53 3.40 33.01
C LEU A 301 -2.08 4.13 31.73
N ALA A 302 -2.36 3.58 30.54
CA ALA A 302 -2.02 4.24 29.28
C ALA A 302 -2.70 5.62 29.15
N PHE A 303 -3.95 5.76 29.62
CA PHE A 303 -4.67 7.02 29.69
C PHE A 303 -4.01 8.06 30.59
N ALA A 304 -3.65 7.64 31.80
CA ALA A 304 -2.95 8.50 32.75
C ALA A 304 -1.63 8.98 32.15
N TRP A 305 -0.90 8.10 31.46
CA TRP A 305 0.36 8.45 30.80
C TRP A 305 0.19 9.51 29.71
N VAL A 306 -0.75 9.28 28.79
CA VAL A 306 -1.05 10.25 27.72
C VAL A 306 -1.48 11.59 28.30
N SER A 307 -2.26 11.59 29.38
CA SER A 307 -2.71 12.82 30.06
C SER A 307 -1.55 13.57 30.72
N ILE A 308 -0.63 12.87 31.39
CA ILE A 308 0.58 13.45 31.97
C ILE A 308 1.45 14.08 30.87
N LEU A 309 1.66 13.37 29.75
CA LEU A 309 2.43 13.90 28.62
C LEU A 309 1.77 15.12 27.99
N ALA A 310 0.45 15.10 27.81
CA ALA A 310 -0.29 16.24 27.30
C ALA A 310 -0.13 17.48 28.20
N LEU A 311 -0.27 17.32 29.53
CA LEU A 311 -0.05 18.40 30.49
C LEU A 311 1.41 18.90 30.44
N TRP A 312 2.38 17.98 30.31
CA TRP A 312 3.79 18.34 30.18
C TRP A 312 4.03 19.22 28.95
N PHE A 313 3.59 18.75 27.77
CA PHE A 313 3.77 19.46 26.50
C PHE A 313 3.02 20.79 26.45
N TRP A 314 1.90 20.93 27.15
CA TRP A 314 1.12 22.16 27.16
C TRP A 314 1.72 23.26 28.05
N PHE A 315 2.20 22.90 29.25
CA PHE A 315 2.58 23.89 30.26
C PHE A 315 4.09 24.06 30.44
N PHE A 316 4.89 23.02 30.19
CA PHE A 316 6.29 23.00 30.62
C PHE A 316 7.28 22.90 29.47
N ALA A 317 6.96 22.15 28.41
CA ALA A 317 7.92 21.76 27.37
C ALA A 317 8.62 22.92 26.65
N ASP A 318 7.97 24.09 26.50
CA ASP A 318 8.56 25.28 25.87
C ASP A 318 9.80 25.82 26.63
N ASN A 319 9.94 25.52 27.92
CA ASN A 319 11.08 25.95 28.75
C ASN A 319 12.29 24.98 28.68
N PHE A 320 12.16 23.88 27.94
CA PHE A 320 13.16 22.82 27.86
C PHE A 320 13.58 22.59 26.41
N ASP A 321 14.81 22.14 26.21
CA ASP A 321 15.26 21.74 24.88
C ASP A 321 14.61 20.41 24.42
N VAL A 322 14.81 20.06 23.15
CA VAL A 322 14.25 18.84 22.56
C VAL A 322 14.77 17.57 23.28
N TYR A 323 16.04 17.54 23.69
CA TYR A 323 16.64 16.38 24.34
C TYR A 323 16.08 16.15 25.75
N GLN A 324 15.88 17.24 26.50
CA GLN A 324 15.24 17.23 27.82
C GLN A 324 13.78 16.75 27.72
N ASN A 325 13.04 17.25 26.73
CA ASN A 325 11.66 16.79 26.47
C ASN A 325 11.61 15.29 26.11
N ILE A 326 12.56 14.80 25.30
CA ILE A 326 12.70 13.36 25.00
C ILE A 326 13.03 12.57 26.27
N ALA A 327 13.92 13.06 27.13
CA ALA A 327 14.27 12.38 28.38
C ALA A 327 13.04 12.22 29.29
N ILE A 328 12.19 13.25 29.39
CA ILE A 328 10.96 13.20 30.19
C ILE A 328 9.95 12.21 29.61
N PHE A 329 9.83 12.16 28.28
CA PHE A 329 9.04 11.12 27.62
C PHE A 329 9.53 9.70 27.99
N ILE A 330 10.83 9.45 27.93
CA ILE A 330 11.41 8.14 28.25
C ILE A 330 11.21 7.80 29.74
N VAL A 331 11.49 8.74 30.65
CA VAL A 331 11.36 8.51 32.10
C VAL A 331 9.91 8.21 32.47
N THR A 332 8.96 8.98 31.94
CA THR A 332 7.53 8.72 32.20
C THR A 332 7.10 7.37 31.61
N LEU A 333 7.54 7.01 30.40
CA LEU A 333 7.26 5.71 29.80
C LEU A 333 7.80 4.56 30.67
N LEU A 334 9.05 4.65 31.13
CA LEU A 334 9.67 3.66 32.01
C LEU A 334 8.93 3.57 33.36
N GLY A 335 8.53 4.70 33.93
CA GLY A 335 7.72 4.74 35.15
C GLY A 335 6.39 3.99 34.99
N MET A 336 5.70 4.20 33.86
CA MET A 336 4.44 3.50 33.57
C MET A 336 4.67 2.01 33.32
N ALA A 337 5.72 1.64 32.59
CA ALA A 337 6.09 0.23 32.41
C ALA A 337 6.39 -0.45 33.75
N ALA A 338 7.07 0.22 34.68
CA ALA A 338 7.35 -0.30 36.02
C ALA A 338 6.06 -0.50 36.84
N ILE A 339 5.13 0.46 36.81
CA ILE A 339 3.83 0.34 37.48
C ILE A 339 3.01 -0.81 36.89
N GLY A 340 2.94 -0.90 35.56
CA GLY A 340 2.24 -1.97 34.85
C GLY A 340 2.83 -3.35 35.15
N GLY A 341 4.16 -3.48 35.14
CA GLY A 341 4.87 -4.70 35.47
C GLY A 341 4.69 -5.12 36.94
N ALA A 342 4.74 -4.18 37.88
CA ALA A 342 4.49 -4.45 39.29
C ALA A 342 3.06 -4.95 39.54
N ALA A 343 2.06 -4.32 38.90
CA ALA A 343 0.67 -4.75 38.99
C ALA A 343 0.47 -6.17 38.42
N GLN A 344 1.13 -6.49 37.29
CA GLN A 344 1.10 -7.84 36.72
C GLN A 344 1.81 -8.87 37.60
N TRP A 345 2.94 -8.49 38.22
CA TRP A 345 3.69 -9.36 39.12
C TRP A 345 2.89 -9.75 40.37
N MET A 346 2.23 -8.77 41.01
CA MET A 346 1.38 -9.04 42.19
C MET A 346 0.31 -10.08 41.86
N LYS A 347 -0.27 -9.98 40.67
CA LYS A 347 -1.29 -10.92 40.20
C LYS A 347 -0.74 -12.33 39.95
N ILE A 348 0.44 -12.48 39.35
CA ILE A 348 1.07 -13.81 39.18
C ILE A 348 1.28 -14.48 40.53
N ARG A 349 1.73 -13.71 41.53
CA ARG A 349 1.90 -14.22 42.89
C ARG A 349 0.57 -14.67 43.53
N ASP A 350 -0.53 -13.98 43.25
CA ASP A 350 -1.85 -14.38 43.73
C ASP A 350 -2.34 -15.68 43.06
N PHE A 351 -1.97 -15.94 41.80
CA PHE A 351 -2.21 -17.22 41.13
C PHE A 351 -1.35 -18.36 41.70
N GLU A 352 -0.08 -18.09 42.00
CA GLU A 352 0.81 -19.07 42.65
C GLU A 352 0.36 -19.42 44.08
N ALA A 353 -0.33 -18.50 44.76
CA ALA A 353 -0.86 -18.70 46.10
C ALA A 353 -2.20 -19.47 46.14
N MET A 354 -2.85 -19.73 44.99
CA MET A 354 -4.00 -20.63 44.95
C MET A 354 -3.49 -22.06 45.09
N ASP A 355 -3.89 -22.73 46.18
CA ASP A 355 -3.50 -24.10 46.46
C ASP A 355 -4.11 -25.04 45.41
N TRP A 356 -3.27 -25.65 44.57
CA TRP A 356 -3.71 -26.50 43.44
C TRP A 356 -4.05 -27.94 43.87
N THR A 357 -4.20 -28.20 45.17
CA THR A 357 -4.30 -29.56 45.72
C THR A 357 -5.71 -30.07 45.99
N ASP A 358 -6.75 -29.34 45.62
CA ASP A 358 -8.16 -29.77 45.74
C ASP A 358 -8.74 -30.38 44.46
#